data_AF-A0A2G1X1Y2-F1
#
_entry.id   AF-A0A2G1X1Y2-F1
#
_cell.length_a   1.000
_cell.length_b   1.000
_cell.length_c   1.000
_cell.angle_alpha   90.00
_cell.angle_beta   90.00
_cell.angle_gamma   90.00
#
_symmetry.space_group_name_H-M   'P 1'
#
loop_
_entity.id
_entity.type
_entity.pdbx_description
1 polymer ?
#
loop_
_entity_poly.entity_id
_entity_poly.type
_entity_poly.pdbx_seq_one_letter_code
_entity_poly.pdbx_strand_id
1 'polypeptide(L)'
;MTPSILPAAPEGSRLATWSTEGHRSEPSHSNIATFVSPDGAYSLSVEVDDPVHGYLIQLFANDRDRDEPIGRTVVDEEELALETAAEMAAGAEDLESLVDRPHLGPERISREDLEESRVDTPEEWADDEDEETWEEALDEAFEKADVDRSKASLTTKSISENEYYYLQWREGDSVVSQYVAPVNPKRDS
;
A
#
# COMPACT_ATOMS: atom_id res chain seq x y z
N MET A 1 -30.49 2.80 -11.14
CA MET A 1 -29.15 2.40 -11.59
C MET A 1 -28.22 2.84 -10.49
N THR A 2 -27.88 1.93 -9.60
CA THR A 2 -26.88 2.20 -8.55
C THR A 2 -25.55 2.45 -9.28
N PRO A 3 -24.81 3.53 -8.98
CA PRO A 3 -23.50 3.73 -9.58
C PRO A 3 -22.62 2.52 -9.21
N SER A 4 -22.17 1.77 -10.20
CA SER A 4 -21.11 0.78 -9.98
C SER A 4 -19.86 1.53 -9.54
N ILE A 5 -19.16 0.93 -8.58
CA ILE A 5 -17.95 1.47 -7.97
C ILE A 5 -16.79 1.37 -8.95
N LEU A 6 -16.82 0.35 -9.82
CA LEU A 6 -15.85 0.12 -10.86
C LEU A 6 -16.49 0.08 -12.25
N PRO A 7 -15.76 0.48 -13.30
CA PRO A 7 -16.17 0.27 -14.68
C PRO A 7 -16.42 -1.22 -15.01
N ALA A 8 -16.90 -1.47 -16.21
CA ALA A 8 -16.88 -2.83 -16.75
C ALA A 8 -15.43 -3.31 -16.88
N ALA A 9 -15.18 -4.57 -16.52
CA ALA A 9 -13.87 -5.18 -16.70
C ALA A 9 -13.46 -5.14 -18.20
N PRO A 10 -12.16 -5.01 -18.50
CA PRO A 10 -11.68 -4.90 -19.87
C PRO A 10 -12.14 -6.09 -20.72
N GLU A 11 -12.64 -5.81 -21.92
CA GLU A 11 -13.23 -6.83 -22.81
C GLU A 11 -12.20 -7.91 -23.17
N GLY A 12 -12.56 -9.19 -23.02
CA GLY A 12 -11.68 -10.32 -23.30
C GLY A 12 -10.67 -10.64 -22.20
N SER A 13 -10.66 -9.89 -21.09
CA SER A 13 -9.83 -10.20 -19.91
C SER A 13 -10.41 -11.34 -19.08
N ARG A 14 -9.57 -11.96 -18.24
CA ARG A 14 -10.02 -13.00 -17.31
C ARG A 14 -10.98 -12.45 -16.25
N LEU A 15 -10.82 -11.19 -15.86
CA LEU A 15 -11.74 -10.50 -14.97
C LEU A 15 -13.14 -10.31 -15.59
N ALA A 16 -13.23 -10.08 -16.90
CA ALA A 16 -14.49 -10.06 -17.62
C ALA A 16 -15.16 -11.44 -17.67
N THR A 17 -14.37 -12.51 -17.82
CA THR A 17 -14.86 -13.89 -17.65
C THR A 17 -15.40 -14.13 -16.25
N TRP A 18 -14.68 -13.74 -15.19
CA TRP A 18 -15.15 -13.92 -13.81
C TRP A 18 -16.44 -13.13 -13.54
N SER A 19 -16.57 -11.95 -14.14
CA SER A 19 -17.79 -11.14 -14.05
C SER A 19 -19.00 -11.77 -14.76
N THR A 20 -18.76 -12.54 -15.83
CA THR A 20 -19.83 -13.08 -16.69
C THR A 20 -20.17 -14.53 -16.39
N GLU A 21 -19.15 -15.36 -16.19
CA GLU A 21 -19.24 -16.81 -15.98
C GLU A 21 -19.11 -17.21 -14.51
N GLY A 22 -18.50 -16.36 -13.68
CA GLY A 22 -18.38 -16.54 -12.24
C GLY A 22 -19.41 -15.72 -11.46
N HIS A 23 -18.93 -14.93 -10.51
CA HIS A 23 -19.79 -14.05 -9.73
C HIS A 23 -19.13 -12.69 -9.49
N ARG A 24 -19.85 -11.62 -9.83
CA ARG A 24 -19.50 -10.24 -9.44
C ARG A 24 -20.50 -9.76 -8.39
N SER A 25 -19.99 -9.31 -7.25
CA SER A 25 -20.79 -8.72 -6.18
C SER A 25 -20.27 -7.32 -5.85
N GLU A 26 -21.17 -6.36 -5.85
CA GLU A 26 -20.93 -4.96 -5.48
C GLU A 26 -22.06 -4.55 -4.53
N PRO A 27 -21.84 -4.62 -3.21
CA PRO A 27 -22.85 -4.22 -2.25
C PRO A 27 -23.18 -2.74 -2.45
N SER A 28 -24.47 -2.43 -2.58
CA SER A 28 -24.92 -1.04 -2.60
C SER A 28 -24.55 -0.43 -1.24
N HIS A 29 -23.59 0.51 -1.22
CA HIS A 29 -22.99 1.18 -0.05
C HIS A 29 -21.65 0.60 0.44
N SER A 30 -21.05 -0.35 -0.28
CA SER A 30 -19.63 -0.71 -0.07
C SER A 30 -18.78 -0.08 -1.16
N ASN A 31 -17.55 0.25 -0.79
CA ASN A 31 -16.44 0.64 -1.67
C ASN A 31 -15.68 -0.58 -2.23
N ILE A 32 -16.24 -1.78 -2.05
CA ILE A 32 -15.61 -3.05 -2.41
C ILE A 32 -16.39 -3.72 -3.54
N ALA A 33 -15.69 -4.04 -4.62
CA ALA A 33 -16.14 -4.93 -5.68
C ALA A 33 -15.46 -6.28 -5.52
N THR A 34 -16.23 -7.36 -5.48
CA THR A 34 -15.70 -8.73 -5.38
C THR A 34 -16.01 -9.52 -6.64
N PHE A 35 -15.02 -10.25 -7.13
CA PHE A 35 -15.08 -11.12 -8.29
C PHE A 35 -14.70 -12.53 -7.86
N VAL A 36 -15.50 -13.52 -8.22
CA VAL A 36 -15.23 -14.92 -7.94
C VAL A 36 -15.04 -15.64 -9.27
N SER A 37 -13.98 -16.45 -9.33
CA SER A 37 -13.69 -17.32 -10.48
C SER A 37 -14.86 -18.26 -10.80
N PRO A 38 -15.02 -18.70 -12.06
CA PRO A 38 -16.10 -19.59 -12.48
C PRO A 38 -16.13 -20.93 -11.72
N ASP A 39 -14.96 -21.44 -11.34
CA ASP A 39 -14.82 -22.67 -10.56
C ASP A 39 -14.97 -22.44 -9.04
N GLY A 40 -14.94 -21.18 -8.59
CA GLY A 40 -15.04 -20.81 -7.18
C GLY A 40 -13.74 -21.00 -6.39
N ALA A 41 -12.67 -21.48 -7.01
CA ALA A 41 -11.36 -21.69 -6.38
C ALA A 41 -10.68 -20.38 -5.92
N TYR A 42 -10.93 -19.28 -6.63
CA TYR A 42 -10.33 -17.97 -6.39
C TYR A 42 -11.37 -16.86 -6.24
N SER A 43 -11.05 -15.89 -5.38
CA SER A 43 -11.81 -14.66 -5.17
C SER A 43 -10.87 -13.46 -5.26
N LEU A 44 -11.26 -12.41 -5.97
CA LEU A 44 -10.52 -11.17 -6.10
C LEU A 44 -11.38 -10.01 -5.59
N SER A 45 -10.89 -9.24 -4.64
CA SER A 45 -11.54 -8.02 -4.15
C SER A 45 -10.78 -6.80 -4.62
N VAL A 46 -11.52 -5.79 -5.06
CA VAL A 46 -11.04 -4.46 -5.38
C VAL A 46 -11.76 -3.49 -4.45
N GLU A 47 -11.00 -2.78 -3.64
CA GLU A 47 -11.51 -1.86 -2.65
C GLU A 47 -11.00 -0.44 -2.95
N VAL A 48 -11.90 0.54 -2.89
CA VAL A 48 -11.64 1.92 -3.33
C VAL A 48 -11.54 2.84 -2.11
N ASP A 49 -10.49 3.66 -2.05
CA ASP A 49 -10.27 4.79 -1.10
C ASP A 49 -10.06 4.43 0.39
N ASP A 50 -10.54 3.31 0.88
CA ASP A 50 -10.37 2.84 2.27
C ASP A 50 -9.97 1.37 2.23
N PRO A 51 -8.78 0.91 2.69
CA PRO A 51 -7.82 1.55 3.61
C PRO A 51 -6.64 2.28 2.94
N VAL A 52 -6.64 2.48 1.62
CA VAL A 52 -5.54 3.13 0.88
C VAL A 52 -6.10 4.19 -0.06
N HIS A 53 -5.36 5.27 -0.27
CA HIS A 53 -5.65 6.20 -1.37
C HIS A 53 -5.49 5.48 -2.71
N GLY A 54 -6.58 5.29 -3.44
CA GLY A 54 -6.62 4.56 -4.71
C GLY A 54 -7.41 3.26 -4.65
N TYR A 55 -6.87 2.20 -5.27
CA TYR A 55 -7.51 0.90 -5.47
C TYR A 55 -6.65 -0.20 -4.85
N LEU A 56 -7.11 -0.78 -3.74
CA LEU A 56 -6.54 -1.98 -3.14
C LEU A 56 -7.09 -3.20 -3.86
N ILE A 57 -6.21 -3.99 -4.48
CA ILE A 57 -6.59 -5.23 -5.16
C ILE A 57 -6.00 -6.40 -4.41
N GLN A 58 -6.84 -7.35 -4.00
CA GLN A 58 -6.44 -8.53 -3.25
C GLN A 58 -7.00 -9.79 -3.90
N LEU A 59 -6.17 -10.83 -4.00
CA LEU A 59 -6.51 -12.13 -4.54
C LEU A 59 -6.44 -13.17 -3.43
N PHE A 60 -7.47 -14.01 -3.32
CA PHE A 60 -7.64 -15.06 -2.33
C PHE A 60 -7.86 -16.41 -3.03
N ALA A 61 -7.38 -17.49 -2.40
CA ALA A 61 -7.67 -18.86 -2.80
C ALA A 61 -8.64 -19.47 -1.79
N ASN A 62 -9.87 -19.77 -2.21
CA ASN A 62 -10.96 -20.24 -1.35
C ASN A 62 -10.76 -21.69 -0.85
N ASP A 63 -9.95 -22.50 -1.52
CA ASP A 63 -9.68 -23.90 -1.12
C ASP A 63 -8.66 -24.03 0.03
N ARG A 64 -7.96 -22.93 0.34
CA ARG A 64 -7.05 -22.89 1.48
C ARG A 64 -7.81 -22.26 2.64
N ASP A 65 -7.82 -22.91 3.81
CA ASP A 65 -8.14 -22.33 5.13
C ASP A 65 -7.18 -21.16 5.51
N ARG A 66 -6.89 -20.27 4.55
CA ARG A 66 -6.11 -19.06 4.71
C ARG A 66 -7.08 -17.89 4.57
N ASP A 67 -7.24 -17.17 5.68
CA ASP A 67 -7.77 -15.81 5.68
C ASP A 67 -6.82 -14.81 4.99
N GLU A 68 -5.61 -15.23 4.60
CA GLU A 68 -4.62 -14.37 3.99
C GLU A 68 -4.71 -14.35 2.45
N PRO A 69 -4.65 -13.15 1.82
CA PRO A 69 -4.59 -13.06 0.37
C PRO A 69 -3.28 -13.65 -0.16
N ILE A 70 -3.38 -14.36 -1.28
CA ILE A 70 -2.23 -14.91 -2.02
C ILE A 70 -1.50 -13.83 -2.83
N GLY A 71 -2.17 -12.73 -3.16
CA GLY A 71 -1.59 -11.55 -3.80
C GLY A 71 -2.30 -10.28 -3.35
N ARG A 72 -1.55 -9.17 -3.20
CA ARG A 72 -2.08 -7.85 -2.90
C ARG A 72 -1.29 -6.78 -3.64
N THR A 73 -1.95 -5.71 -4.08
CA THR A 73 -1.30 -4.54 -4.66
C THR A 73 -2.20 -3.32 -4.52
N VAL A 74 -1.61 -2.13 -4.55
CA VAL A 74 -2.31 -0.85 -4.53
C VAL A 74 -2.02 -0.13 -5.84
N VAL A 75 -3.04 0.49 -6.42
CA VAL A 75 -2.93 1.23 -7.68
C VAL A 75 -3.70 2.53 -7.53
N ASP A 76 -3.08 3.65 -7.89
CA ASP A 76 -3.67 4.99 -7.76
C ASP A 76 -4.63 5.32 -8.92
N GLU A 77 -4.43 4.68 -10.07
CA GLU A 77 -5.18 4.91 -11.31
C GLU A 77 -6.27 3.85 -11.54
N GLU A 78 -7.50 4.28 -11.83
CA GLU A 78 -8.66 3.39 -12.03
C GLU A 78 -8.47 2.39 -13.20
N GLU A 79 -7.96 2.87 -14.34
CA GLU A 79 -7.74 2.04 -15.54
C GLU A 79 -6.69 0.96 -15.26
N LEU A 80 -5.58 1.36 -14.63
CA LEU A 80 -4.49 0.47 -14.24
C LEU A 80 -4.94 -0.54 -13.18
N ALA A 81 -5.88 -0.16 -12.31
CA ALA A 81 -6.43 -1.06 -11.30
C ALA A 81 -7.21 -2.22 -11.95
N LEU A 82 -7.99 -1.95 -13.00
CA LEU A 82 -8.71 -2.98 -13.74
C LEU A 82 -7.77 -3.88 -14.54
N GLU A 83 -6.74 -3.32 -15.17
CA GLU A 83 -5.71 -4.10 -15.86
C GLU A 83 -4.95 -5.00 -14.88
N THR A 84 -4.51 -4.44 -13.75
CA THR A 84 -3.81 -5.19 -12.70
C THR A 84 -4.68 -6.29 -12.10
N ALA A 85 -5.97 -6.03 -11.86
CA ALA A 85 -6.92 -7.04 -11.41
C ALA A 85 -7.11 -8.15 -12.46
N ALA A 86 -7.14 -7.81 -13.75
CA ALA A 86 -7.21 -8.77 -14.84
C ALA A 86 -5.95 -9.65 -14.93
N GLU A 87 -4.77 -9.05 -14.81
CA GLU A 87 -3.49 -9.77 -14.79
C GLU A 87 -3.42 -10.71 -13.58
N MET A 88 -3.83 -10.27 -12.40
CA MET A 88 -3.88 -11.13 -11.21
C MET A 88 -4.89 -12.28 -11.35
N ALA A 89 -6.06 -12.03 -11.94
CA ALA A 89 -7.04 -13.08 -12.21
C ALA A 89 -6.51 -14.12 -13.23
N ALA A 90 -5.76 -13.67 -14.24
CA ALA A 90 -5.09 -14.57 -15.19
C ALA A 90 -3.96 -15.37 -14.53
N GLY A 91 -3.14 -14.70 -13.71
CA GLY A 91 -2.05 -15.32 -12.96
C GLY A 91 -2.53 -16.31 -11.90
N ALA A 92 -3.73 -16.11 -11.32
CA ALA A 92 -4.31 -17.03 -10.33
C ALA A 92 -4.49 -18.45 -10.88
N GLU A 93 -4.96 -18.57 -12.11
CA GLU A 93 -5.16 -19.86 -12.77
C GLU A 93 -3.86 -20.44 -13.34
N ASP A 94 -2.90 -19.59 -13.73
CA ASP A 94 -1.54 -20.06 -14.04
C ASP A 94 -0.81 -20.55 -12.77
N LEU A 95 -1.16 -20.02 -11.60
CA LEU A 95 -0.59 -20.40 -10.30
C LEU A 95 -0.90 -21.86 -9.94
N GLU A 96 -2.02 -22.45 -10.40
CA GLU A 96 -2.25 -23.91 -10.29
C GLU A 96 -1.15 -24.72 -11.00
N SER A 97 -0.53 -24.16 -12.05
CA SER A 97 0.61 -24.77 -12.76
C SER A 97 1.94 -24.61 -11.99
N LEU A 98 2.02 -23.65 -11.06
CA LEU A 98 3.21 -23.32 -10.25
C LEU A 98 3.17 -23.88 -8.82
N VAL A 99 2.10 -24.58 -8.42
CA VAL A 99 1.89 -25.24 -7.12
C VAL A 99 2.85 -26.42 -6.85
N ASP A 100 3.98 -26.51 -7.57
CA ASP A 100 5.12 -27.37 -7.21
C ASP A 100 6.32 -26.60 -6.60
N ARG A 101 6.34 -25.24 -6.57
CA ARG A 101 7.51 -24.48 -6.07
C ARG A 101 7.16 -23.18 -5.29
N PRO A 102 6.99 -23.25 -3.95
CA PRO A 102 6.40 -22.17 -3.16
C PRO A 102 7.41 -21.15 -2.57
N HIS A 103 8.48 -20.75 -3.27
CA HIS A 103 9.49 -19.84 -2.68
C HIS A 103 10.07 -18.76 -3.62
N LEU A 104 9.33 -18.37 -4.66
CA LEU A 104 9.79 -17.37 -5.64
C LEU A 104 8.73 -16.29 -5.93
N GLY A 105 7.93 -15.93 -4.93
CA GLY A 105 7.15 -14.68 -4.97
C GLY A 105 7.99 -13.52 -4.42
N PRO A 106 7.81 -12.28 -4.91
CA PRO A 106 8.45 -11.10 -4.32
C PRO A 106 8.10 -10.97 -2.83
N GLU A 107 9.01 -10.37 -2.05
CA GLU A 107 8.93 -10.26 -0.59
C GLU A 107 7.58 -9.68 -0.15
N ARG A 108 6.94 -10.35 0.81
CA ARG A 108 5.57 -10.07 1.25
C ARG A 108 5.61 -8.92 2.25
N ILE A 109 5.21 -7.72 1.83
CA ILE A 109 5.00 -6.59 2.72
C ILE A 109 3.64 -6.80 3.43
N SER A 110 3.70 -7.17 4.71
CA SER A 110 2.53 -7.30 5.59
C SER A 110 1.92 -5.92 5.87
N ARG A 111 0.64 -5.86 6.30
CA ARG A 111 0.02 -4.61 6.76
C ARG A 111 0.80 -3.99 7.93
N GLU A 112 1.42 -4.85 8.74
CA GLU A 112 2.34 -4.49 9.81
C GLU A 112 3.61 -3.78 9.28
N ASP A 113 4.11 -4.17 8.10
CA ASP A 113 5.32 -3.62 7.48
C ASP A 113 5.07 -2.24 6.82
N LEU A 114 3.84 -1.99 6.35
CA LEU A 114 3.42 -0.67 5.88
C LEU A 114 3.24 0.32 7.06
N GLU A 115 2.84 -0.17 8.23
CA GLU A 115 2.83 0.58 9.49
C GLU A 115 4.24 0.73 10.09
N GLU A 116 5.18 -0.20 9.82
CA GLU A 116 6.60 -0.11 10.22
C GLU A 116 7.47 0.73 9.25
N SER A 117 6.92 1.21 8.13
CA SER A 117 7.54 2.32 7.37
C SER A 117 7.21 3.69 7.98
N ARG A 118 6.60 3.74 9.17
CA ARG A 118 6.72 4.92 10.03
C ARG A 118 8.16 4.98 10.50
N VAL A 119 8.84 6.08 10.20
CA VAL A 119 10.14 6.36 10.83
C VAL A 119 9.91 6.32 12.34
N ASP A 120 10.51 5.33 13.01
CA ASP A 120 10.34 5.09 14.44
C ASP A 120 10.61 6.38 15.23
N THR A 121 9.73 6.68 16.19
CA THR A 121 9.88 7.87 17.05
C THR A 121 11.17 7.72 17.85
N PRO A 122 12.15 8.61 17.66
CA PRO A 122 13.42 8.49 18.36
C PRO A 122 13.21 8.61 19.87
N GLU A 123 14.06 7.95 20.68
CA GLU A 123 13.93 7.91 22.15
C GLU A 123 13.83 9.29 22.81
N GLU A 124 14.39 10.35 22.21
CA GLU A 124 14.29 11.72 22.72
C GLU A 124 12.94 12.41 22.49
N TRP A 125 12.10 11.83 21.61
CA TRP A 125 10.77 12.29 21.25
C TRP A 125 9.68 11.29 21.66
N ALA A 126 10.03 10.19 22.34
CA ALA A 126 9.10 9.16 22.79
C ALA A 126 8.33 9.53 24.08
N ASP A 127 8.32 10.81 24.47
CA ASP A 127 7.49 11.34 25.56
C ASP A 127 6.09 11.65 24.98
N ASP A 128 5.01 11.38 25.73
CA ASP A 128 3.62 11.45 25.24
C ASP A 128 3.27 12.85 24.67
N GLU A 129 3.87 13.92 25.22
CA GLU A 129 3.69 15.30 24.72
C GLU A 129 4.56 15.62 23.47
N ASP A 130 5.71 14.98 23.34
CA ASP A 130 6.65 15.18 22.23
C ASP A 130 6.32 14.26 21.03
N GLU A 131 5.66 13.11 21.25
CA GLU A 131 5.30 12.14 20.21
C GLU A 131 4.32 12.74 19.18
N GLU A 132 3.23 13.37 19.64
CA GLU A 132 2.28 14.05 18.73
C GLU A 132 2.99 15.16 17.92
N THR A 133 3.89 15.90 18.57
CA THR A 133 4.68 16.97 17.94
C THR A 133 5.65 16.41 16.89
N TRP A 134 6.22 15.24 17.17
CA TRP A 134 7.11 14.53 16.26
C TRP A 134 6.38 14.04 15.01
N GLU A 135 5.19 13.46 15.18
CA GLU A 135 4.35 13.02 14.06
C GLU A 135 3.96 14.18 13.14
N GLU A 136 3.55 15.32 13.72
CA GLU A 136 3.24 16.53 12.95
C GLU A 136 4.46 17.08 12.21
N ALA A 137 5.64 17.11 12.86
CA ALA A 137 6.87 17.60 12.24
C ALA A 137 7.36 16.70 11.09
N LEU A 138 7.20 15.38 11.23
CA LEU A 138 7.47 14.42 10.16
C LEU A 138 6.52 14.61 8.98
N ASP A 139 5.22 14.72 9.24
CA ASP A 139 4.22 14.87 8.19
C ASP A 139 4.43 16.18 7.40
N GLU A 140 4.66 17.30 8.10
CA GLU A 140 5.00 18.58 7.46
C GLU A 140 6.28 18.46 6.62
N ALA A 141 7.30 17.76 7.11
CA ALA A 141 8.54 17.59 6.38
C ALA A 141 8.36 16.74 5.12
N PHE A 142 7.51 15.70 5.15
CA PHE A 142 7.16 14.90 3.98
C PHE A 142 6.32 15.68 2.96
N GLU A 143 5.30 16.42 3.42
CA GLU A 143 4.48 17.28 2.55
C GLU A 143 5.36 18.33 1.85
N LYS A 144 6.27 18.97 2.60
CA LYS A 144 7.19 19.97 2.06
C LYS A 144 8.23 19.40 1.12
N ALA A 145 8.65 18.17 1.36
CA ALA A 145 9.61 17.45 0.54
C ALA A 145 9.00 16.91 -0.76
N ASP A 146 7.66 16.86 -0.87
CA ASP A 146 6.92 16.23 -1.98
C ASP A 146 7.49 14.83 -2.32
N VAL A 147 7.85 14.09 -1.27
CA VAL A 147 8.54 12.80 -1.39
C VAL A 147 7.74 11.71 -0.69
N ASP A 148 7.71 10.55 -1.32
CA ASP A 148 7.11 9.36 -0.73
C ASP A 148 7.88 8.91 0.52
N ARG A 149 7.16 8.52 1.58
CA ARG A 149 7.77 8.02 2.83
C ARG A 149 8.69 6.81 2.60
N SER A 150 8.41 6.02 1.57
CA SER A 150 9.24 4.88 1.16
C SER A 150 10.57 5.28 0.51
N LYS A 151 10.72 6.54 0.08
CA LYS A 151 11.90 7.03 -0.66
C LYS A 151 12.85 7.88 0.18
N ALA A 152 12.38 8.44 1.30
CA ALA A 152 13.21 9.24 2.19
C ALA A 152 13.57 8.47 3.46
N SER A 153 14.80 8.66 3.93
CA SER A 153 15.28 8.08 5.18
C SER A 153 15.61 9.19 6.17
N LEU A 154 15.23 9.00 7.44
CA LEU A 154 15.61 9.92 8.51
C LEU A 154 17.10 9.80 8.79
N THR A 155 17.79 10.94 8.86
CA THR A 155 19.21 11.04 9.13
C THR A 155 19.47 12.15 10.13
N THR A 156 20.26 11.85 11.16
CA THR A 156 20.73 12.84 12.12
C THR A 156 21.97 13.55 11.60
N LYS A 157 21.96 14.89 11.62
CA LYS A 157 23.13 15.72 11.29
C LYS A 157 23.52 16.59 12.48
N SER A 158 24.78 16.46 12.89
CA SER A 158 25.38 17.29 13.93
C SER A 158 25.92 18.58 13.32
N ILE A 159 25.35 19.73 13.67
CA ILE A 159 25.73 21.07 13.22
C ILE A 159 25.96 21.94 14.45
N SER A 160 27.19 22.44 14.62
CA SER A 160 27.57 23.37 15.69
C SER A 160 27.18 22.86 17.10
N GLU A 161 27.59 21.65 17.45
CA GLU A 161 27.33 20.97 18.74
C GLU A 161 25.84 20.63 19.00
N ASN A 162 24.95 20.86 18.03
CA ASN A 162 23.54 20.49 18.08
C ASN A 162 23.25 19.42 17.04
N GLU A 163 22.27 18.58 17.31
CA GLU A 163 21.87 17.51 16.41
C GLU A 163 20.45 17.78 15.90
N TYR A 164 20.23 17.49 14.62
CA TYR A 164 18.97 17.74 13.95
C TYR A 164 18.60 16.56 13.08
N TYR A 165 17.30 16.25 13.04
CA TYR A 165 16.73 15.26 12.16
C TYR A 165 16.43 15.86 10.79
N TYR A 166 16.90 15.16 9.75
CA TYR A 166 16.64 15.48 8.36
C TYR A 166 16.09 14.27 7.62
N LEU A 167 15.08 14.47 6.78
CA LEU A 167 14.72 13.51 5.74
C LEU A 167 15.72 13.63 4.61
N GLN A 168 16.32 12.53 4.18
CA GLN A 168 17.24 12.49 3.07
C GLN A 168 16.74 11.52 2.01
N TRP A 169 16.69 11.96 0.76
CA TRP A 169 16.33 11.11 -0.38
C TRP A 169 17.18 11.46 -1.59
N ARG A 170 17.14 10.57 -2.57
CA ARG A 170 17.79 10.76 -3.88
C ARG A 170 16.75 11.17 -4.90
N GLU A 171 16.97 12.30 -5.54
CA GLU A 171 16.19 12.76 -6.69
C GLU A 171 17.11 12.78 -7.91
N GLY A 172 16.96 11.78 -8.78
CA GLY A 172 17.85 11.57 -9.91
C GLY A 172 19.29 11.31 -9.47
N ASP A 173 20.18 12.29 -9.70
CA ASP A 173 21.62 12.24 -9.37
C ASP A 173 21.98 13.10 -8.15
N SER A 174 21.02 13.81 -7.56
CA SER A 174 21.25 14.71 -6.42
C SER A 174 20.65 14.15 -5.12
N VAL A 175 21.39 14.29 -4.04
CA VAL A 175 20.91 13.99 -2.68
C VAL A 175 20.24 15.25 -2.13
N VAL A 176 18.95 15.14 -1.83
CA VAL A 176 18.15 16.21 -1.24
C VAL A 176 17.96 15.92 0.24
N SER A 177 17.90 16.98 1.06
CA SER A 177 17.63 16.86 2.48
C SER A 177 16.63 17.91 2.95
N GLN A 178 15.59 17.49 3.66
CA GLN A 178 14.58 18.33 4.28
C GLN A 178 14.73 18.30 5.80
N TYR A 179 14.71 19.46 6.42
CA TYR A 179 14.71 19.59 7.89
C TYR A 179 13.38 19.11 8.46
N VAL A 180 13.45 18.34 9.55
CA VAL A 180 12.29 17.84 10.32
C VAL A 180 12.21 18.57 11.65
N ALA A 181 13.09 18.22 12.59
CA ALA A 181 13.03 18.67 13.97
C ALA A 181 14.43 18.62 14.61
N PRO A 182 14.67 19.34 15.72
CA PRO A 182 15.89 19.15 16.50
C PRO A 182 15.90 17.78 17.16
N VAL A 183 17.07 17.19 17.39
CA VAL A 183 17.19 15.92 18.10
C VAL A 183 16.76 16.04 19.55
N ASN A 184 17.03 17.21 20.14
CA ASN A 184 16.67 17.52 21.51
C ASN A 184 15.60 18.62 21.55
N PRO A 185 14.32 18.30 21.81
CA PRO A 185 13.24 19.28 21.85
C PRO A 185 13.37 20.25 23.04
N LYS A 186 14.13 19.90 24.08
CA LYS A 186 14.24 20.64 25.36
C LYS A 186 15.13 21.89 25.32
N ARG A 187 15.19 22.58 24.19
CA ARG A 187 15.99 23.81 24.06
C ARG A 187 15.17 25.01 23.64
N ASP A 188 14.19 25.33 24.48
CA ASP A 188 13.88 26.72 24.82
C ASP A 188 13.40 26.77 26.28
N SER A 189 14.14 27.49 27.13
CA SER A 189 13.76 27.94 28.48
C SER A 189 13.76 29.46 28.49
#